data_AF-A0A7X9R228-F1
#
_entry.id   AF-A0A7X9R228-F1
#
_cell.length_a   1.000
_cell.length_b   1.000
_cell.length_c   1.000
_cell.angle_alpha   90.00
_cell.angle_beta   90.00
_cell.angle_gamma   90.00
#
_symmetry.space_group_name_H-M   'P 1'
#
loop_
_entity.id
_entity.type
_entity.pdbx_description
1 polymer ?
#
loop_
_entity_poly.entity_id
_entity_poly.type
_entity_poly.pdbx_seq_one_letter_code
_entity_poly.pdbx_strand_id
1 'polypeptide(L)'
;MDIATTPPTERRKLALAAVKELGPNRTEKAALKVRCPAGHTIAAVYETSAGPVVVSKSGPGGRGNRDREATGHHGDKLHSEFVDTLEATQFEDDGIPSGCACGPKGLSRKKLQAAFAAQEHVVNLT
;
A
#
# COMPACT_ATOMS: atom_id res chain seq x y z
N MET A 1 -8.27 12.65 11.31
CA MET A 1 -6.96 13.25 10.99
C MET A 1 -7.16 14.25 9.87
N ASP A 2 -6.64 15.48 9.96
CA ASP A 2 -6.75 16.42 8.84
C ASP A 2 -5.59 16.22 7.84
N ILE A 3 -5.91 15.58 6.72
CA ILE A 3 -4.92 15.20 5.70
C ILE A 3 -4.44 16.42 4.92
N ALA A 4 -5.23 17.50 4.86
CA ALA A 4 -4.87 18.71 4.13
C ALA A 4 -3.68 19.45 4.75
N THR A 5 -3.53 19.35 6.07
CA THR A 5 -2.49 20.06 6.85
C THR A 5 -1.37 19.16 7.34
N THR A 6 -1.56 17.83 7.34
CA THR A 6 -0.51 16.91 7.81
C THR A 6 0.50 16.61 6.71
N PRO A 7 1.82 16.83 6.93
CA PRO A 7 2.83 16.52 5.93
C PRO A 7 2.90 15.02 5.62
N PRO A 8 3.26 14.61 4.38
CA PRO A 8 3.26 13.20 3.98
C PRO A 8 4.11 12.28 4.86
N THR A 9 5.22 12.78 5.40
CA THR A 9 6.10 12.01 6.29
C THR A 9 5.44 11.68 7.62
N GLU A 10 4.70 12.62 8.20
CA GLU A 10 3.98 12.44 9.47
C GLU A 10 2.75 11.55 9.28
N ARG A 11 2.05 11.73 8.16
CA ARG A 11 0.95 10.86 7.77
C ARG A 11 1.35 9.41 7.62
N ARG A 12 2.49 9.14 6.97
CA ARG A 12 3.04 7.78 6.88
C ARG A 12 3.42 7.20 8.23
N LYS A 13 3.96 8.01 9.15
CA LYS A 13 4.26 7.56 10.52
C LYS A 13 2.98 7.14 11.26
N LEU A 14 1.92 7.93 11.15
CA LEU A 14 0.63 7.64 11.77
C LEU A 14 -0.03 6.42 11.13
N ALA A 15 -0.01 6.31 9.80
CA ALA A 15 -0.50 5.13 9.08
C ALA A 15 0.26 3.86 9.47
N LEU A 16 1.58 3.93 9.62
CA LEU A 16 2.40 2.82 10.09
C LEU A 16 2.06 2.41 11.53
N ALA A 17 1.84 3.37 12.41
CA ALA A 17 1.43 3.10 13.79
C ALA A 17 0.06 2.39 13.82
N ALA A 18 -0.91 2.90 13.07
CA ALA A 18 -2.26 2.34 13.00
C ALA A 18 -2.27 0.91 12.40
N VAL A 19 -1.43 0.63 11.40
CA VAL A 19 -1.27 -0.73 10.86
C VAL A 19 -0.62 -1.68 11.86
N LYS A 20 0.29 -1.19 12.72
CA LYS A 20 0.89 -2.02 13.79
C LYS A 20 -0.14 -2.38 14.86
N GLU A 21 -1.10 -1.49 15.16
CA GLU A 21 -2.19 -1.75 16.11
C GLU A 21 -3.10 -2.91 15.69
N LEU A 22 -3.19 -3.21 14.38
CA LEU A 22 -4.00 -4.33 13.87
C LEU A 22 -3.51 -5.71 14.37
N GLY A 23 -2.25 -5.79 14.80
CA GLY A 23 -1.64 -7.00 15.36
C GLY A 23 -1.13 -8.00 14.30
N PRO A 24 -0.69 -9.19 14.74
CA PRO A 24 -0.04 -10.19 13.88
C PRO A 24 -0.97 -10.75 12.80
N ASN A 25 -2.28 -10.83 13.05
CA ASN A 25 -3.28 -11.35 12.11
C ASN A 25 -3.87 -10.27 11.19
N ARG A 26 -3.15 -9.16 10.97
CA ARG A 26 -3.66 -8.03 10.17
C ARG A 26 -4.14 -8.44 8.78
N THR A 27 -3.53 -9.45 8.15
CA THR A 27 -3.85 -9.92 6.79
C THR A 27 -5.28 -10.44 6.63
N GLU A 28 -5.90 -10.91 7.72
CA GLU A 28 -7.30 -11.34 7.77
C GLU A 28 -8.26 -10.14 7.86
N LYS A 29 -7.78 -9.01 8.37
CA LYS A 29 -8.53 -7.75 8.55
C LYS A 29 -8.43 -6.80 7.35
N ALA A 30 -7.92 -7.28 6.22
CA ALA A 30 -7.83 -6.45 5.01
C ALA A 30 -9.23 -6.21 4.43
N ALA A 31 -9.62 -4.94 4.33
CA ALA A 31 -10.89 -4.54 3.75
C ALA A 31 -10.89 -4.73 2.22
N LEU A 32 -9.75 -4.42 1.57
CA LEU A 32 -9.52 -4.61 0.14
C LEU A 32 -8.15 -5.27 -0.09
N LYS A 33 -8.09 -6.27 -0.97
CA LYS A 33 -6.84 -6.92 -1.42
C LYS A 33 -6.63 -6.66 -2.90
N VAL A 34 -5.43 -6.22 -3.27
CA VAL A 34 -5.04 -6.00 -4.67
C VAL A 34 -4.17 -7.15 -5.12
N ARG A 35 -4.55 -7.81 -6.21
CA ARG A 35 -3.85 -8.96 -6.77
C ARG A 35 -3.34 -8.68 -8.17
N CYS A 36 -2.19 -9.27 -8.51
CA CYS A 36 -1.72 -9.31 -9.89
C CYS A 36 -2.43 -10.42 -10.68
N PRO A 37 -2.33 -10.45 -12.03
CA PRO A 37 -2.93 -11.52 -12.85
C PRO A 37 -2.51 -12.94 -12.47
N ALA A 38 -1.29 -13.09 -11.92
CA ALA A 38 -0.77 -14.37 -11.43
C ALA A 38 -1.29 -14.75 -10.02
N GLY A 39 -2.16 -13.94 -9.42
CA GLY A 39 -2.79 -14.20 -8.12
C GLY A 39 -2.01 -13.72 -6.89
N HIS A 40 -0.82 -13.12 -7.06
CA HIS A 40 -0.06 -12.58 -5.92
C HIS A 40 -0.74 -11.33 -5.36
N THR A 41 -0.85 -11.24 -4.03
CA THR A 41 -1.30 -10.01 -3.36
C THR A 41 -0.16 -9.00 -3.32
N ILE A 42 -0.35 -7.86 -3.98
CA ILE A 42 0.65 -6.79 -4.13
C ILE A 42 0.41 -5.61 -3.20
N ALA A 43 -0.85 -5.40 -2.81
CA ALA A 43 -1.25 -4.39 -1.83
C ALA A 43 -2.52 -4.83 -1.09
N ALA A 44 -2.74 -4.22 0.06
CA ALA A 44 -3.96 -4.35 0.84
C ALA A 44 -4.34 -2.99 1.44
N VAL A 45 -5.63 -2.76 1.62
CA VAL A 45 -6.17 -1.63 2.38
C VAL A 45 -6.75 -2.16 3.68
N TYR A 46 -6.44 -1.48 4.77
CA TYR A 46 -6.97 -1.76 6.10
C TYR A 46 -7.76 -0.57 6.60
N GLU A 47 -8.87 -0.85 7.27
CA GLU A 47 -9.55 0.14 8.09
C GLU A 47 -8.80 0.27 9.41
N THR A 48 -8.35 1.48 9.74
CA THR A 48 -7.56 1.74 10.95
C THR A 48 -8.07 2.98 11.68
N SER A 49 -7.56 3.20 12.90
CA SER A 49 -7.82 4.39 13.72
C SER A 49 -7.41 5.70 13.03
N ALA A 50 -6.44 5.66 12.12
CA ALA A 50 -5.99 6.79 11.30
C ALA A 50 -6.81 6.98 10.00
N GLY A 51 -7.81 6.12 9.75
CA GLY A 51 -8.55 6.03 8.50
C GLY A 51 -8.14 4.84 7.63
N PRO A 52 -8.61 4.74 6.39
CA PRO A 52 -8.22 3.67 5.47
C PRO A 52 -6.74 3.82 5.10
N VAL A 53 -5.94 2.78 5.36
CA VAL A 53 -4.49 2.76 5.14
C VAL A 53 -4.14 1.72 4.08
N VAL A 54 -3.37 2.14 3.08
CA VAL A 54 -2.81 1.25 2.06
C VAL A 54 -1.44 0.76 2.49
N VAL A 55 -1.24 -0.55 2.35
CA VAL A 55 0.04 -1.22 2.53
C VAL A 55 0.36 -1.94 1.23
N SER A 56 1.45 -1.55 0.57
CA SER A 56 1.96 -2.23 -0.62
C SER A 56 3.35 -2.79 -0.38
N LYS A 57 3.65 -3.92 -1.01
CA LYS A 57 4.99 -4.49 -0.96
C LYS A 57 5.85 -3.77 -2.00
N SER A 58 6.98 -3.22 -1.58
CA SER A 58 7.99 -2.65 -2.49
C SER A 58 9.20 -3.58 -2.59
N GLY A 59 9.09 -4.63 -3.43
CA GLY A 59 10.26 -5.39 -3.92
C GLY A 59 9.97 -6.79 -4.51
N PRO A 60 10.86 -7.37 -5.35
CA PRO A 60 12.02 -6.78 -6.05
C PRO A 60 11.75 -6.65 -7.57
N GLY A 61 11.79 -5.44 -8.12
CA GLY A 61 11.58 -5.22 -9.56
C GLY A 61 11.05 -3.85 -9.98
N GLY A 62 10.78 -2.96 -9.04
CA GLY A 62 10.51 -1.55 -9.36
C GLY A 62 11.80 -0.83 -9.77
N ARG A 63 12.18 -0.87 -11.06
CA ARG A 63 13.21 0.01 -11.65
C ARG A 63 12.75 1.48 -11.71
N GLY A 64 12.12 1.98 -10.64
CA GLY A 64 11.62 3.35 -10.53
C GLY A 64 12.51 4.26 -9.70
N ASN A 65 13.53 3.71 -9.01
CA ASN A 65 14.54 4.49 -8.33
C ASN A 65 15.91 3.92 -8.70
N ARG A 66 16.74 4.73 -9.39
CA ARG A 66 18.05 4.32 -9.91
C ARG A 66 19.06 3.99 -8.81
N ASP A 67 18.77 4.36 -7.55
CA ASP A 67 19.73 4.30 -6.44
C ASP A 67 19.37 3.27 -5.35
N ARG A 68 18.44 2.33 -5.58
CA ARG A 68 18.12 1.28 -4.57
C ARG A 68 18.73 -0.06 -4.94
N GLU A 69 19.66 -0.51 -4.10
CA GLU A 69 20.25 -1.85 -4.15
C GLU A 69 19.16 -2.92 -4.10
N ALA A 70 19.19 -3.82 -5.08
CA ALA A 70 18.33 -4.98 -5.16
C ALA A 70 18.74 -5.98 -4.07
N THR A 71 18.12 -5.88 -2.89
CA THR A 71 18.25 -6.92 -1.87
C THR A 71 17.43 -8.14 -2.29
N GLY A 72 18.14 -9.19 -2.64
CA GLY A 72 17.58 -10.48 -3.04
C GLY A 72 16.86 -11.19 -1.91
N HIS A 73 15.89 -12.01 -2.35
CA HIS A 73 15.38 -13.26 -1.78
C HIS A 73 15.57 -13.49 -0.26
N HIS A 74 14.44 -13.63 0.44
CA HIS A 74 14.25 -13.83 1.90
C HIS A 74 14.06 -12.53 2.69
N GLY A 75 12.88 -11.94 2.53
CA GLY A 75 12.48 -10.74 3.26
C GLY A 75 11.21 -10.98 4.06
N ASP A 76 11.29 -11.79 5.11
CA ASP A 76 10.31 -11.85 6.21
C ASP A 76 10.40 -10.60 7.11
N LYS A 77 10.97 -9.52 6.58
CA LYS A 77 11.24 -8.28 7.31
C LYS A 77 10.39 -7.18 6.70
N LEU A 78 9.47 -6.70 7.51
CA LEU A 78 8.57 -5.54 7.40
C LEU A 78 9.23 -4.19 7.01
N HIS A 79 10.42 -4.18 6.43
CA HIS A 79 11.18 -2.97 6.09
C HIS A 79 11.12 -2.58 4.61
N SER A 80 10.40 -3.34 3.76
CA SER A 80 10.19 -3.04 2.34
C SER A 80 8.73 -2.75 1.99
N GLU A 81 7.86 -2.51 2.97
CA GLU A 81 6.46 -2.18 2.74
C GLU A 81 6.30 -0.65 2.67
N PHE A 82 5.61 -0.18 1.62
CA PHE A 82 5.14 1.20 1.57
C PHE A 82 3.80 1.26 2.29
N VAL A 83 3.71 2.15 3.28
CA VAL A 83 2.51 2.35 4.09
C VAL A 83 2.15 3.83 4.06
N ASP A 84 0.90 4.13 3.68
CA ASP A 84 0.38 5.49 3.66
C ASP A 84 -1.16 5.45 3.79
N THR A 85 -1.78 6.58 4.08
CA THR A 85 -3.25 6.65 4.03
C THR A 85 -3.74 6.52 2.59
N LEU A 86 -4.90 5.90 2.43
CA LEU A 86 -5.59 5.81 1.15
C LEU A 86 -6.16 7.16 0.74
N GLU A 87 -6.60 7.96 1.71
CA GLU A 87 -6.98 9.35 1.49
C GLU A 87 -5.73 10.20 1.20
N ALA A 88 -5.85 11.07 0.20
CA ALA A 88 -4.81 11.99 -0.23
C ALA A 88 -5.44 13.30 -0.70
N THR A 89 -4.67 14.38 -0.63
CA THR A 89 -5.08 15.67 -1.18
C THR A 89 -4.99 15.66 -2.71
N GLN A 90 -5.66 16.61 -3.36
CA GLN A 90 -5.67 16.74 -4.82
C GLN A 90 -4.29 16.98 -5.47
N PHE A 91 -3.31 17.41 -4.67
CA PHE A 91 -1.96 17.76 -5.14
C PHE A 91 -0.96 16.60 -5.03
N GLU A 92 -1.38 15.48 -4.45
CA GLU A 92 -0.49 14.34 -4.25
C GLU A 92 -0.48 13.39 -5.45
N ASP A 93 0.69 12.79 -5.67
CA ASP A 93 0.88 11.79 -6.72
C ASP A 93 -0.08 10.61 -6.49
N ASP A 94 -0.79 10.23 -7.56
CA ASP A 94 -1.70 9.11 -7.59
C ASP A 94 -0.94 7.77 -7.58
N GLY A 95 0.34 7.78 -7.97
CA GLY A 95 1.19 6.60 -8.01
C GLY A 95 1.51 6.06 -6.61
N ILE A 96 1.02 4.86 -6.32
CA ILE A 96 1.46 4.08 -5.15
C ILE A 96 2.58 3.13 -5.59
N PRO A 97 3.77 3.21 -4.96
CA PRO A 97 4.85 2.28 -5.24
C PRO A 97 4.42 0.84 -4.93
N SER A 98 4.45 -0.04 -5.92
CA SER A 98 4.18 -1.45 -5.71
C SER A 98 5.09 -2.34 -6.56
N GLY A 99 5.52 -3.46 -5.98
CA GLY A 99 6.34 -4.46 -6.62
C GLY A 99 5.70 -5.83 -6.48
N CYS A 100 5.81 -6.63 -7.53
CA CYS A 100 5.47 -8.04 -7.51
C CYS A 100 6.68 -8.85 -8.00
N ALA A 101 6.77 -10.12 -7.60
CA ALA A 101 7.69 -11.07 -8.23
C ALA A 101 7.47 -11.18 -9.76
N CYS A 102 6.27 -10.86 -10.25
CA CYS A 102 5.95 -10.80 -11.67
C CYS A 102 6.45 -9.52 -12.39
N GLY A 103 7.14 -8.62 -11.68
CA GLY A 103 7.63 -7.34 -12.22
C GLY A 103 6.99 -6.10 -11.59
N PRO A 104 7.37 -4.90 -12.06
CA PRO A 104 6.83 -3.64 -11.56
C PRO A 104 5.32 -3.56 -11.85
N LYS A 105 4.55 -3.13 -10.86
CA LYS A 105 3.11 -2.90 -11.01
C LYS A 105 2.79 -1.48 -10.53
N GLY A 106 2.12 -0.71 -11.39
CA GLY A 106 1.61 0.61 -11.01
C GLY A 106 0.30 0.45 -10.26
N LEU A 107 0.19 1.06 -9.08
CA LEU A 107 -1.07 1.19 -8.37
C LEU A 107 -1.48 2.66 -8.37
N SER A 108 -2.78 2.89 -8.57
CA SER A 108 -3.39 4.22 -8.52
C SER A 108 -4.16 4.34 -7.22
N ARG A 109 -3.85 5.38 -6.44
CA ARG A 109 -4.53 5.68 -5.19
C ARG A 109 -6.02 5.95 -5.43
N LYS A 110 -6.38 6.72 -6.45
CA LYS A 110 -7.76 7.02 -6.85
C LYS A 110 -8.54 5.75 -7.20
N LYS A 111 -7.92 4.82 -7.93
CA LYS A 111 -8.57 3.52 -8.23
C LYS A 111 -8.84 2.71 -6.96
N LEU A 112 -7.87 2.70 -6.02
CA LEU A 112 -8.07 2.01 -4.74
C LEU A 112 -9.12 2.70 -3.86
N GLN A 113 -9.19 4.03 -3.88
CA GLN A 113 -10.26 4.80 -3.22
C GLN A 113 -11.63 4.43 -3.78
N ALA A 114 -11.77 4.39 -5.11
CA ALA A 114 -13.02 4.02 -5.76
C ALA A 114 -13.43 2.59 -5.43
N ALA A 115 -12.50 1.63 -5.50
CA ALA A 115 -12.75 0.24 -5.14
C ALA A 115 -13.12 0.07 -3.66
N PHE A 116 -12.45 0.81 -2.76
CA PHE A 116 -12.77 0.81 -1.34
C PHE A 116 -14.15 1.43 -1.06
N ALA A 117 -14.49 2.54 -1.72
CA ALA A 117 -15.82 3.15 -1.62
C ALA A 117 -16.92 2.25 -2.20
N ALA A 118 -16.62 1.46 -3.23
CA ALA A 118 -17.49 0.43 -3.77
C ALA A 118 -17.56 -0.84 -2.90
N GLN A 119 -16.82 -0.87 -1.77
CA GLN A 119 -16.72 -2.01 -0.85
C GLN A 119 -16.25 -3.30 -1.54
N GLU A 120 -15.39 -3.17 -2.56
CA GLU A 120 -14.77 -4.32 -3.20
C GLU A 120 -13.76 -4.98 -2.27
N HIS A 121 -13.87 -6.28 -2.09
CA HIS A 121 -12.92 -7.03 -1.26
C HIS A 121 -11.64 -7.42 -2.02
N VAL A 122 -11.72 -7.56 -3.35
CA VAL A 122 -10.58 -7.98 -4.18
C VAL A 122 -10.58 -7.22 -5.50
N VAL A 123 -9.48 -6.53 -5.79
CA VAL A 123 -9.19 -5.90 -7.09
C VAL A 123 -8.10 -6.69 -7.78
N ASN A 124 -8.38 -7.18 -8.99
CA ASN A 124 -7.37 -7.79 -9.84
C ASN A 124 -6.82 -6.74 -10.81
N LEU A 125 -5.50 -6.56 -10.81
CA LEU A 125 -4.84 -5.83 -11.89
C LEU A 125 -4.92 -6.66 -13.16
N THR A 126 -5.43 -6.05 -14.24
CA THR A 126 -5.39 -6.57 -15.60
C THR A 126 -4.07 -6.17 -16.28
#